data_AF-A0A920Q312-F1
#
_entry.id   AF-A0A920Q312-F1
#
_cell.length_a   1.000
_cell.length_b   1.000
_cell.length_c   1.000
_cell.angle_alpha   90.00
_cell.angle_beta   90.00
_cell.angle_gamma   90.00
#
_symmetry.space_group_name_H-M   'P 1'
#
loop_
_entity.id
_entity.type
_entity.pdbx_description
1 polymer ?
#
loop_
_entity_poly.entity_id
_entity_poly.type
_entity_poly.pdbx_seq_one_letter_code
_entity_poly.pdbx_strand_id
1 'polypeptide(L)'
;MSWNWETYGDYLDELDRLPKGLNVGGMVGHCAVRLAAMGERAMDETPGAAEDIAAMATMVDQALASGPSGSPPRGTLLHKVPDGRYVPGTKASADELLAFADVLRHRGGIFEVAPAYVDIGNGSEDPVQDEVGLYADISRAADCDVSMALTQVDAAPDLHRNVLAAVDRENAGEPASGPRPLPPGRNPVRVGRPNPVRPRGSWQTLADLPLEGRVARLRDPAPGPPCWPRLNSRCLKTGSTGPASIR
;
A
#
# COMPACT_ATOMS: atom_id res chain seq x y z
N MET A 1 12.27 -18.50 -9.21
CA MET A 1 13.29 -17.81 -8.39
C MET A 1 13.67 -18.74 -7.26
N SER A 2 14.95 -18.84 -6.95
CA SER A 2 15.46 -19.54 -5.77
C SER A 2 15.04 -18.77 -4.52
N TRP A 3 14.87 -19.45 -3.39
CA TRP A 3 14.72 -18.84 -2.07
C TRP A 3 16.07 -18.76 -1.33
N ASN A 4 17.18 -18.64 -2.07
CA ASN A 4 18.54 -18.74 -1.55
C ASN A 4 19.17 -17.34 -1.35
N TRP A 5 18.43 -16.41 -0.77
CA TRP A 5 18.87 -15.05 -0.49
C TRP A 5 18.49 -14.68 0.94
N GLU A 6 19.33 -13.89 1.60
CA GLU A 6 19.11 -13.46 2.99
C GLU A 6 19.08 -11.94 3.13
N THR A 7 19.74 -11.22 2.21
CA THR A 7 19.73 -9.76 2.16
C THR A 7 18.95 -9.23 0.96
N TYR A 8 18.59 -7.95 1.00
CA TYR A 8 17.96 -7.30 -0.15
C TYR A 8 18.90 -7.25 -1.36
N GLY A 9 20.20 -7.10 -1.15
CA GLY A 9 21.20 -7.17 -2.23
C GLY A 9 21.21 -8.54 -2.92
N ASP A 10 21.19 -9.63 -2.14
CA ASP A 10 21.13 -11.00 -2.70
C ASP A 10 19.84 -11.21 -3.53
N TYR A 11 18.72 -10.63 -3.08
CA TYR A 11 17.46 -10.66 -3.83
C TYR A 11 17.58 -9.92 -5.16
N LEU A 12 18.25 -8.76 -5.19
CA LEU A 12 18.51 -8.03 -6.45
C LEU A 12 19.44 -8.83 -7.37
N ASP A 13 20.48 -9.47 -6.85
CA ASP A 13 21.38 -10.35 -7.62
C ASP A 13 20.63 -11.54 -8.23
N GLU A 14 19.75 -12.18 -7.47
CA GLU A 14 18.89 -13.26 -7.95
C GLU A 14 17.90 -12.78 -9.01
N LEU A 15 17.30 -11.60 -8.81
CA LEU A 15 16.45 -10.98 -9.81
C LEU A 15 17.23 -10.72 -11.10
N ASP A 16 18.44 -10.18 -11.01
CA ASP A 16 19.28 -9.81 -12.15
C ASP A 16 19.59 -10.99 -13.08
N ARG A 17 19.74 -12.19 -12.51
CA ARG A 17 19.93 -13.45 -13.27
C ARG A 17 18.71 -13.90 -14.08
N LEU A 18 17.50 -13.44 -13.73
CA LEU A 18 16.28 -13.85 -14.42
C LEU A 18 16.11 -13.07 -15.74
N PRO A 19 15.66 -13.73 -16.83
CA PRO A 19 15.27 -13.02 -18.04
C PRO A 19 14.05 -12.15 -17.76
N LYS A 20 14.15 -10.84 -18.05
CA LYS A 20 13.10 -9.85 -17.82
C LYS A 20 12.67 -9.23 -19.14
N GLY A 21 11.35 -9.10 -19.34
CA GLY A 21 10.79 -8.34 -20.46
C GLY A 21 10.43 -6.89 -20.10
N LEU A 22 10.58 -6.50 -18.84
CA LEU A 22 10.22 -5.20 -18.28
C LEU A 22 11.32 -4.74 -17.31
N ASN A 23 11.41 -3.43 -17.10
CA ASN A 23 12.23 -2.88 -16.01
C ASN A 23 11.62 -3.26 -14.66
N VAL A 24 12.48 -3.54 -13.69
CA VAL A 24 12.08 -3.90 -12.32
C VAL A 24 12.78 -2.95 -11.36
N GLY A 25 12.00 -2.29 -10.50
CA GLY A 25 12.47 -1.57 -9.33
C GLY A 25 11.78 -2.15 -8.11
N GLY A 26 12.52 -2.34 -7.02
CA GLY A 26 11.99 -2.87 -5.78
C GLY A 26 12.01 -1.84 -4.66
N MET A 27 11.24 -2.13 -3.63
CA MET A 27 11.26 -1.41 -2.36
C MET A 27 11.61 -2.42 -1.27
N VAL A 28 12.43 -2.00 -0.31
CA VAL A 28 12.60 -2.79 0.92
C VAL A 28 11.25 -2.79 1.66
N GLY A 29 10.87 -3.88 2.33
CA GLY A 29 9.55 -4.02 2.97
C GLY A 29 9.64 -3.95 4.50
N HIS A 30 8.79 -3.13 5.14
CA HIS A 30 8.90 -2.83 6.58
C HIS A 30 8.57 -4.06 7.40
N CYS A 31 7.52 -4.78 6.99
CA CYS A 31 7.15 -6.05 7.61
C CYS A 31 8.31 -7.06 7.59
N ALA A 32 9.06 -7.13 6.48
CA ALA A 32 10.18 -8.06 6.33
C ALA A 32 11.38 -7.63 7.18
N VAL A 33 11.71 -6.34 7.18
CA VAL A 33 12.78 -5.77 8.00
C VAL A 33 12.48 -5.94 9.50
N ARG A 34 11.23 -5.70 9.92
CA ARG A 34 10.80 -5.90 11.31
C ARG A 34 10.88 -7.37 11.72
N LEU A 35 10.45 -8.29 10.85
CA LEU A 35 10.58 -9.73 11.10
C LEU A 35 12.05 -10.17 11.19
N ALA A 36 12.92 -9.64 10.34
CA ALA A 36 14.34 -9.95 10.37
C ALA A 36 15.04 -9.44 11.64
N ALA A 37 14.69 -8.23 12.11
CA ALA A 37 15.27 -7.65 13.32
C ALA A 37 14.72 -8.30 14.61
N MET A 38 13.40 -8.49 14.70
CA MET A 38 12.73 -8.90 15.94
C MET A 38 12.43 -10.40 16.02
N GLY A 39 12.52 -11.15 14.92
CA GLY A 39 12.04 -12.54 14.83
C GLY A 39 10.52 -12.63 15.04
N GLU A 40 10.05 -13.75 15.61
CA GLU A 40 8.62 -14.01 15.86
C GLU A 40 7.91 -12.89 16.64
N ARG A 41 8.63 -12.17 17.51
CA ARG A 41 8.11 -11.02 18.27
C ARG A 41 7.64 -9.86 17.36
N ALA A 42 8.08 -9.82 16.11
CA ALA A 42 7.59 -8.84 15.12
C ALA A 42 6.08 -8.94 14.88
N MET A 43 5.49 -10.10 15.15
CA MET A 43 4.06 -10.38 15.02
C MET A 43 3.23 -9.87 16.20
N ASP A 44 3.88 -9.54 17.31
CA ASP A 44 3.24 -8.97 18.47
C ASP A 44 3.04 -7.47 18.27
N GLU A 45 2.14 -6.87 19.05
CA GLU A 45 1.87 -5.43 19.00
C GLU A 45 2.90 -4.61 19.78
N THR A 46 3.97 -5.23 20.27
CA THR A 46 5.02 -4.59 21.05
C THR A 46 5.86 -3.67 20.16
N PRO A 47 6.09 -2.41 20.56
CA PRO A 47 7.05 -1.53 19.91
C PRO A 47 8.44 -2.18 19.84
N GLY A 48 9.19 -1.93 18.76
CA GLY A 48 10.58 -2.36 18.68
C GLY A 48 11.42 -1.68 19.77
N ALA A 49 12.36 -2.42 20.36
CA ALA A 49 13.36 -1.83 21.24
C ALA A 49 14.32 -0.93 20.44
N ALA A 50 15.12 -0.09 21.11
CA ALA A 50 16.07 0.79 20.43
C ALA A 50 17.07 -0.01 19.57
N GLU A 51 17.47 -1.19 20.04
CA GLU A 51 18.35 -2.11 19.33
C GLU A 51 17.68 -2.70 18.09
N ASP A 52 16.38 -3.03 18.18
CA ASP A 52 15.60 -3.51 17.04
C ASP A 52 15.49 -2.41 15.97
N ILE A 53 15.20 -1.16 16.38
CA ILE A 53 15.09 -0.02 15.48
C ILE A 53 16.44 0.27 14.78
N ALA A 54 17.54 0.23 15.53
CA ALA A 54 18.88 0.40 14.96
C ALA A 54 19.24 -0.72 13.96
N ALA A 55 18.88 -1.97 14.26
CA ALA A 55 19.06 -3.09 13.35
C ALA A 55 18.22 -2.91 12.07
N MET A 56 16.96 -2.51 12.21
CA MET A 56 16.08 -2.22 11.07
C MET A 56 16.63 -1.09 10.19
N ALA A 57 17.06 0.02 10.78
CA ALA A 57 17.67 1.13 10.04
C ALA A 57 18.94 0.69 9.28
N THR A 58 19.77 -0.16 9.89
CA THR A 58 20.96 -0.74 9.26
C THR A 58 20.59 -1.59 8.03
N MET A 59 19.55 -2.42 8.13
CA MET A 59 19.09 -3.24 6.99
C MET A 59 18.54 -2.37 5.86
N VAL A 60 17.80 -1.30 6.18
CA VAL A 60 17.30 -0.34 5.19
C VAL A 60 18.45 0.40 4.51
N ASP A 61 19.48 0.82 5.26
CA ASP A 61 20.68 1.45 4.70
C ASP A 61 21.41 0.54 3.71
N GLN A 62 21.61 -0.73 4.09
CA GLN A 62 22.21 -1.74 3.23
C GLN A 62 21.38 -2.00 1.96
N ALA A 63 20.05 -2.04 2.10
CA ALA A 63 19.15 -2.23 0.96
C ALA A 63 19.25 -1.07 -0.04
N LEU A 64 19.22 0.18 0.46
CA LEU A 64 19.35 1.39 -0.36
C LEU A 64 20.74 1.51 -0.99
N ALA A 65 21.80 1.04 -0.30
CA ALA A 65 23.16 0.98 -0.84
C ALA A 65 23.31 -0.02 -2.00
N SER A 66 22.45 -1.04 -2.06
CA SER A 66 22.52 -2.12 -3.07
C SER A 66 21.86 -1.74 -4.41
N GLY A 67 21.13 -0.63 -4.48
CA GLY A 67 20.51 -0.12 -5.71
C GLY A 67 19.39 0.89 -5.44
N PRO A 68 18.97 1.67 -6.46
CA PRO A 68 17.93 2.68 -6.31
C PRO A 68 16.62 2.02 -5.87
N SER A 69 16.31 2.14 -4.60
CA SER A 69 15.14 1.54 -3.97
C SER A 69 14.41 2.59 -3.13
N GLY A 70 13.10 2.41 -2.98
CA GLY A 70 12.29 3.18 -2.05
C GLY A 70 12.25 2.53 -0.67
N SER A 71 12.02 3.34 0.36
CA SER A 71 11.73 2.95 1.73
C SER A 71 10.43 2.16 1.84
N PRO A 72 10.23 1.41 2.93
CA PRO A 72 9.17 0.44 2.99
C PRO A 72 7.76 0.98 3.29
N PRO A 73 6.71 0.31 2.76
CA PRO A 73 5.32 0.57 3.15
C PRO A 73 5.01 0.11 4.58
N ARG A 74 4.32 0.98 5.34
CA ARG A 74 3.57 0.61 6.55
C ARG A 74 2.28 -0.12 6.19
N GLY A 75 1.87 -1.13 6.97
CA GLY A 75 0.66 -1.92 6.72
C GLY A 75 -0.64 -1.29 7.26
N THR A 76 -1.74 -1.45 6.52
CA THR A 76 -3.09 -1.05 6.96
C THR A 76 -3.68 -2.05 7.97
N LEU A 77 -4.69 -1.65 8.75
CA LEU A 77 -5.43 -2.55 9.66
C LEU A 77 -6.15 -3.71 8.96
N LEU A 78 -6.29 -3.66 7.63
CA LEU A 78 -6.85 -4.73 6.82
C LEU A 78 -5.83 -5.85 6.56
N HIS A 79 -4.54 -5.58 6.75
CA HIS A 79 -3.48 -6.57 6.58
C HIS A 79 -3.37 -7.43 7.83
N LYS A 80 -4.03 -8.59 7.77
CA LYS A 80 -4.00 -9.62 8.81
C LYS A 80 -3.47 -10.92 8.26
N VAL A 81 -2.70 -11.64 9.07
CA VAL A 81 -2.32 -13.02 8.78
C VAL A 81 -3.53 -13.95 8.99
N PRO A 82 -3.52 -15.20 8.46
CA PRO A 82 -4.69 -16.09 8.51
C PRO A 82 -5.26 -16.35 9.90
N ASP A 83 -4.44 -16.25 10.95
CA ASP A 83 -4.85 -16.41 12.35
C ASP A 83 -5.52 -15.17 12.96
N GLY A 84 -5.62 -14.07 12.20
CA GLY A 84 -6.32 -12.84 12.59
C GLY A 84 -5.45 -11.76 13.24
N ARG A 85 -4.16 -12.04 13.53
CA ARG A 85 -3.20 -11.03 13.98
C ARG A 85 -2.87 -10.05 12.86
N TYR A 86 -2.45 -8.83 13.23
CA TYR A 86 -1.93 -7.87 12.26
C TYR A 86 -0.60 -8.34 11.68
N VAL A 87 -0.31 -7.93 10.44
CA VAL A 87 1.04 -8.08 9.90
C VAL A 87 2.05 -7.22 10.69
N PRO A 88 3.33 -7.60 10.74
CA PRO A 88 4.35 -6.81 11.42
C PRO A 88 4.36 -5.36 10.92
N GLY A 89 4.48 -4.41 11.84
CA GLY A 89 4.61 -2.98 11.52
C GLY A 89 3.31 -2.19 11.43
N THR A 90 2.14 -2.84 11.48
CA THR A 90 0.83 -2.16 11.55
C THR A 90 0.72 -1.20 12.75
N LYS A 91 1.39 -1.54 13.87
CA LYS A 91 1.46 -0.72 15.09
C LYS A 91 2.87 -0.18 15.37
N ALA A 92 3.67 0.05 14.31
CA ALA A 92 4.96 0.71 14.48
C ALA A 92 4.81 2.07 15.13
N SER A 93 5.75 2.39 16.03
CA SER A 93 5.83 3.70 16.68
C SER A 93 6.30 4.76 15.70
N ALA A 94 6.05 6.03 16.03
CA ALA A 94 6.59 7.16 15.27
C ALA A 94 8.12 7.11 15.21
N ASP A 95 8.78 6.84 16.35
CA ASP A 95 10.24 6.73 16.45
C ASP A 95 10.83 5.70 15.48
N GLU A 96 10.16 4.55 15.33
CA GLU A 96 10.58 3.51 14.41
C GLU A 96 10.51 3.95 12.95
N LEU A 97 9.44 4.66 12.56
CA LEU A 97 9.30 5.16 11.19
C LEU A 97 10.24 6.34 10.91
N LEU A 98 10.42 7.22 11.89
CA LEU A 98 11.35 8.36 11.82
C LEU A 98 12.81 7.91 11.75
N ALA A 99 13.18 6.77 12.35
CA ALA A 99 14.53 6.23 12.24
C ALA A 99 14.94 5.91 10.78
N PHE A 100 13.97 5.65 9.89
CA PHE A 100 14.25 5.46 8.46
C PHE A 100 14.48 6.78 7.72
N ALA A 101 14.05 7.91 8.27
CA ALA A 101 14.18 9.21 7.63
C ALA A 101 15.65 9.62 7.47
N ASP A 102 16.48 9.41 8.48
CA ASP A 102 17.92 9.70 8.41
C ASP A 102 18.63 8.88 7.33
N VAL A 103 18.26 7.60 7.19
CA VAL A 103 18.79 6.71 6.15
C VAL A 103 18.41 7.23 4.76
N LEU A 104 17.13 7.59 4.57
CA LEU A 104 16.65 8.14 3.30
C LEU A 104 17.30 9.47 2.96
N ARG A 105 17.52 10.34 3.95
CA ARG A 105 18.21 11.61 3.74
C ARG A 105 19.62 11.40 3.21
N HIS A 106 20.32 10.38 3.72
CA HIS A 106 21.69 10.10 3.33
C HIS A 106 21.80 9.38 1.97
N ARG A 107 20.92 8.40 1.71
CA ARG A 107 20.99 7.53 0.52
C ARG A 107 20.16 8.04 -0.66
N GLY A 108 19.18 8.90 -0.40
CA GLY A 108 18.09 9.20 -1.32
C GLY A 108 17.04 8.08 -1.35
N GLY A 109 15.87 8.38 -1.90
CA GLY A 109 14.75 7.44 -2.03
C GLY A 109 13.40 8.12 -1.90
N ILE A 110 12.35 7.31 -1.83
CA ILE A 110 10.98 7.74 -1.48
C ILE A 110 10.49 6.91 -0.32
N PHE A 111 9.58 7.44 0.50
CA PHE A 111 8.90 6.65 1.53
C PHE A 111 7.47 6.37 1.05
N GLU A 112 7.05 5.12 0.99
CA GLU A 112 5.65 4.78 0.70
C GLU A 112 4.96 4.31 1.96
N VAL A 113 3.66 4.58 2.10
CA VAL A 113 2.85 4.12 3.22
C VAL A 113 1.46 3.68 2.77
N ALA A 114 0.92 2.67 3.44
CA ALA A 114 -0.50 2.36 3.43
C ALA A 114 -1.10 2.78 4.79
N PRO A 115 -1.70 3.99 4.88
CA PRO A 115 -2.13 4.55 6.16
C PRO A 115 -3.35 3.83 6.73
N ALA A 116 -3.53 3.93 8.05
CA ALA A 116 -4.71 3.41 8.73
C ALA A 116 -5.89 4.40 8.66
N TYR A 117 -5.61 5.70 8.76
CA TYR A 117 -6.53 6.83 8.84
C TYR A 117 -7.58 6.76 9.95
N VAL A 118 -7.36 5.91 10.96
CA VAL A 118 -8.26 5.70 12.09
C VAL A 118 -7.44 5.63 13.37
N ASP A 119 -8.10 5.87 14.51
CA ASP A 119 -7.46 5.69 15.82
C ASP A 119 -7.00 4.23 15.96
N ILE A 120 -5.71 4.06 16.22
CA ILE A 120 -5.05 2.77 16.43
C ILE A 120 -4.89 2.44 17.92
N GLY A 121 -5.63 3.14 18.78
CA GLY A 121 -5.58 3.03 20.24
C GLY A 121 -4.64 4.04 20.88
N ASN A 122 -4.35 5.16 20.22
CA ASN A 122 -3.55 6.26 20.76
C ASN A 122 -4.41 7.38 21.37
N GLY A 123 -5.73 7.27 21.27
CA GLY A 123 -6.67 8.27 21.81
C GLY A 123 -6.72 9.56 21.00
N SER A 124 -6.34 9.51 19.72
CA SER A 124 -6.35 10.66 18.83
C SER A 124 -7.77 11.21 18.61
N GLU A 125 -7.90 12.54 18.72
CA GLU A 125 -9.13 13.27 18.37
C GLU A 125 -9.26 13.48 16.85
N ASP A 126 -8.15 13.52 16.11
CA ASP A 126 -8.10 13.62 14.65
C ASP A 126 -7.03 12.66 14.09
N PRO A 127 -7.34 11.35 13.98
CA PRO A 127 -6.36 10.35 13.57
C PRO A 127 -5.86 10.54 12.14
N VAL A 128 -6.64 11.23 11.30
CA VAL A 128 -6.22 11.56 9.93
C VAL A 128 -5.12 12.62 9.98
N GLN A 129 -5.33 13.70 10.73
CA GLN A 129 -4.32 14.75 10.86
C GLN A 129 -3.05 14.24 11.53
N ASP A 130 -3.16 13.44 12.59
CA ASP A 130 -1.99 12.93 13.30
C ASP A 130 -1.13 12.03 12.41
N GLU A 131 -1.75 11.14 11.64
CA GLU A 131 -1.02 10.23 10.75
C GLU A 131 -0.41 10.99 9.56
N VAL A 132 -1.14 11.95 8.97
CA VAL A 132 -0.59 12.81 7.90
C VAL A 132 0.54 13.72 8.41
N GLY A 133 0.42 14.25 9.62
CA GLY A 133 1.46 15.04 10.28
C GLY A 133 2.74 14.24 10.50
N LEU A 134 2.63 12.98 10.95
CA LEU A 134 3.78 12.08 11.05
C LEU A 134 4.47 11.87 9.70
N TYR A 135 3.70 11.73 8.62
CA TYR A 135 4.28 11.62 7.28
C TYR A 135 4.95 12.92 6.82
N ALA A 136 4.43 14.08 7.21
CA ALA A 136 5.10 15.35 6.97
C ALA A 136 6.40 15.46 7.77
N ASP A 137 6.44 14.98 9.02
CA ASP A 137 7.66 14.91 9.83
C ASP A 137 8.72 14.02 9.19
N ILE A 138 8.33 12.82 8.73
CA ILE A 138 9.22 11.91 7.99
C ILE A 138 9.71 12.58 6.71
N SER A 139 8.82 13.22 5.94
CA SER A 139 9.18 13.90 4.69
C SER A 139 10.22 15.00 4.92
N ARG A 140 10.01 15.85 5.93
CA ARG A 140 10.91 16.95 6.31
C ARG A 140 12.26 16.43 6.80
N ALA A 141 12.26 15.37 7.62
CA ALA A 141 13.48 14.74 8.12
C ALA A 141 14.28 14.06 6.98
N ALA A 142 13.60 13.31 6.12
CA ALA A 142 14.20 12.56 5.01
C ALA A 142 14.57 13.42 3.80
N ASP A 143 14.01 14.62 3.69
CA ASP A 143 14.08 15.46 2.48
C ASP A 143 13.60 14.72 1.21
N CYS A 144 12.50 13.97 1.35
CA CYS A 144 11.89 13.21 0.26
C CYS A 144 10.36 13.24 0.33
N ASP A 145 9.70 12.98 -0.80
CA ASP A 145 8.25 12.80 -0.81
C ASP A 145 7.84 11.53 -0.05
N VAL A 146 6.69 11.61 0.62
CA VAL A 146 6.03 10.46 1.25
C VAL A 146 4.79 10.11 0.44
N SER A 147 4.89 9.05 -0.37
CA SER A 147 3.78 8.51 -1.16
C SER A 147 2.78 7.79 -0.24
N MET A 148 1.50 8.19 -0.27
CA MET A 148 0.48 7.60 0.60
C MET A 148 -0.75 7.13 -0.17
N ALA A 149 -1.24 5.94 0.14
CA ALA A 149 -2.43 5.40 -0.50
C ALA A 149 -3.70 6.15 -0.07
N LEU A 150 -4.29 6.94 -0.97
CA LEU A 150 -5.56 7.64 -0.74
C LEU A 150 -6.75 6.69 -0.89
N THR A 151 -7.11 6.01 0.19
CA THR A 151 -8.23 5.06 0.18
C THR A 151 -9.57 5.76 0.38
N GLN A 152 -10.57 5.36 -0.41
CA GLN A 152 -11.97 5.67 -0.14
C GLN A 152 -12.68 4.44 0.42
N VAL A 153 -13.32 4.60 1.58
CA VAL A 153 -14.09 3.55 2.25
C VAL A 153 -15.55 3.98 2.40
N ASP A 154 -16.47 3.06 2.11
CA ASP A 154 -17.92 3.38 2.12
C ASP A 154 -18.41 3.80 3.52
N ALA A 155 -17.81 3.25 4.58
CA ALA A 155 -18.18 3.56 5.97
C ALA A 155 -17.76 4.97 6.40
N ALA A 156 -16.83 5.61 5.69
CA ALA A 156 -16.34 6.96 5.97
C ALA A 156 -16.31 7.76 4.65
N PRO A 157 -17.48 8.26 4.19
CA PRO A 157 -17.64 8.82 2.84
C PRO A 157 -16.77 10.06 2.61
N ASP A 158 -16.45 10.82 3.65
CA ASP A 158 -15.62 12.02 3.57
C ASP A 158 -14.14 11.76 3.91
N LEU A 159 -13.73 10.51 4.14
CA LEU A 159 -12.35 10.20 4.54
C LEU A 159 -11.32 10.75 3.55
N HIS A 160 -11.50 10.50 2.25
CA HIS A 160 -10.58 11.02 1.23
C HIS A 160 -10.47 12.55 1.26
N ARG A 161 -11.55 13.27 1.59
CA ARG A 161 -11.54 14.74 1.69
C ARG A 161 -10.78 15.19 2.92
N ASN A 162 -10.99 14.52 4.04
CA ASN A 162 -10.27 14.80 5.29
C ASN A 162 -8.77 14.58 5.12
N VAL A 163 -8.37 13.50 4.43
CA VAL A 163 -6.96 13.23 4.10
C VAL A 163 -6.39 14.32 3.20
N LEU A 164 -7.09 14.70 2.13
CA LEU A 164 -6.65 15.77 1.23
C LEU A 164 -6.52 17.11 1.99
N ALA A 165 -7.46 17.45 2.86
CA ALA A 165 -7.40 18.66 3.67
C ALA A 165 -6.27 18.64 4.72
N ALA A 166 -5.92 17.47 5.27
CA ALA A 166 -4.74 17.31 6.13
C ALA A 166 -3.44 17.50 5.33
N VAL A 167 -3.35 16.90 4.14
CA VAL A 167 -2.21 17.06 3.23
C VAL A 167 -2.04 18.53 2.81
N ASP A 168 -3.13 19.22 2.46
CA ASP A 168 -3.10 20.63 2.09
C ASP A 168 -2.60 21.53 3.25
N ARG A 169 -2.95 21.17 4.49
CA ARG A 169 -2.44 21.86 5.69
C ARG A 169 -0.93 21.65 5.87
N GLU A 170 -0.45 20.41 5.79
CA GLU A 170 0.98 20.10 5.94
C GLU A 170 1.83 20.66 4.79
N ASN A 171 1.26 20.72 3.58
CA ASN A 171 1.92 21.28 2.39
C ASN A 171 1.67 22.78 2.22
N ALA A 172 1.10 23.46 3.21
CA ALA A 172 0.92 24.90 3.16
C ALA A 172 2.27 25.60 2.99
N GLY A 173 2.42 26.41 1.94
CA GLY A 173 3.70 27.02 1.57
C GLY A 173 4.50 26.27 0.49
N GLU A 174 3.90 25.24 -0.12
CA GLU A 174 4.43 24.53 -1.30
C GLU A 174 5.86 24.01 -1.10
N PRO A 175 6.09 23.14 -0.10
CA PRO A 175 7.42 22.58 0.13
C PRO A 175 7.83 21.69 -1.05
N ALA A 176 9.14 21.64 -1.32
CA ALA A 176 9.71 20.84 -2.40
C ALA A 176 9.40 19.35 -2.22
N SER A 177 9.41 18.86 -0.98
CA SER A 177 9.03 17.52 -0.55
C SER A 177 7.86 17.56 0.43
N GLY A 178 7.00 16.56 0.41
CA GLY A 178 5.89 16.47 1.35
C GLY A 178 5.11 15.16 1.27
N PRO A 179 4.04 15.02 2.08
CA PRO A 179 3.03 13.98 1.89
C PRO A 179 2.35 14.10 0.52
N ARG A 180 2.32 13.01 -0.26
CA ARG A 180 1.76 12.91 -1.61
C ARG A 180 0.69 11.81 -1.69
N PRO A 181 -0.60 12.14 -1.66
CA PRO A 181 -1.66 11.16 -1.80
C PRO A 181 -1.74 10.62 -3.22
N LEU A 182 -1.69 9.30 -3.36
CA LEU A 182 -1.86 8.58 -4.62
C LEU A 182 -3.14 7.75 -4.58
N PRO A 183 -3.95 7.76 -5.65
CA PRO A 183 -5.09 6.87 -5.73
C PRO A 183 -4.61 5.41 -5.73
N PRO A 184 -5.22 4.51 -4.94
CA PRO A 184 -4.85 3.10 -4.98
C PRO A 184 -5.05 2.58 -6.40
N GLY A 185 -4.06 1.82 -6.90
CA GLY A 185 -4.14 1.17 -8.19
C GLY A 185 -5.42 0.32 -8.33
N ARG A 186 -5.82 0.02 -9.57
CA ARG A 186 -7.06 -0.73 -9.88
C ARG A 186 -7.27 -1.91 -8.94
N ASN A 187 -8.35 -1.91 -8.15
CA ASN A 187 -8.79 -3.07 -7.38
C ASN A 187 -9.50 -4.07 -8.29
N PRO A 188 -8.89 -5.21 -8.68
CA PRO A 188 -9.54 -6.17 -9.55
C PRO A 188 -10.70 -6.84 -8.81
N VAL A 189 -11.91 -6.75 -9.36
CA VAL A 189 -13.07 -7.51 -8.86
C VAL A 189 -12.92 -8.95 -9.30
N ARG A 190 -12.55 -9.84 -8.37
CA ARG A 190 -12.49 -11.29 -8.61
C ARG A 190 -13.79 -11.95 -8.11
N VAL A 191 -14.56 -12.52 -9.04
CA VAL A 191 -15.88 -13.12 -8.77
C VAL A 191 -15.82 -14.25 -7.72
N GLY A 192 -14.73 -15.02 -7.72
CA GLY A 192 -14.54 -16.16 -6.80
C GLY A 192 -13.87 -15.82 -5.47
N ARG A 193 -13.49 -14.56 -5.21
CA ARG A 193 -12.77 -14.17 -3.99
C ARG A 193 -13.45 -12.97 -3.31
N PRO A 194 -13.16 -12.69 -2.02
CA PRO A 194 -13.58 -11.44 -1.40
C PRO A 194 -13.20 -10.24 -2.26
N ASN A 195 -14.12 -9.29 -2.43
CA ASN A 195 -13.92 -8.13 -3.27
C ASN A 195 -14.78 -6.94 -2.75
N PRO A 196 -14.45 -5.69 -3.16
CA PRO A 196 -15.07 -4.49 -2.60
C PRO A 196 -16.58 -4.38 -2.82
N VAL A 197 -17.13 -5.03 -3.86
CA VAL A 197 -18.57 -4.97 -4.16
C VAL A 197 -19.38 -6.05 -3.47
N ARG A 198 -18.73 -7.01 -2.78
CA ARG A 198 -19.40 -8.12 -2.09
C ARG A 198 -20.44 -7.71 -1.04
N PRO A 199 -20.22 -6.67 -0.21
CA PRO A 199 -21.22 -6.22 0.75
C PRO A 199 -22.46 -5.59 0.11
N ARG A 200 -22.43 -5.24 -1.18
CA ARG A 200 -23.55 -4.60 -1.87
C ARG A 200 -24.68 -5.61 -2.09
N GLY A 201 -25.91 -5.20 -1.83
CA GLY A 201 -27.09 -6.08 -1.90
C GLY A 201 -27.26 -6.81 -3.25
N SER A 202 -26.90 -6.17 -4.37
CA SER A 202 -26.89 -6.83 -5.69
C SER A 202 -25.90 -7.99 -5.78
N TRP A 203 -24.72 -7.85 -5.19
CA TRP A 203 -23.72 -8.92 -5.18
C TRP A 203 -24.10 -10.04 -4.20
N GLN A 204 -24.76 -9.71 -3.09
CA GLN A 204 -25.26 -10.72 -2.14
C GLN A 204 -26.24 -11.70 -2.79
N THR A 205 -26.98 -11.29 -3.82
CA THR A 205 -27.82 -12.21 -4.62
C THR A 205 -27.03 -13.33 -5.32
N LEU A 206 -25.71 -13.19 -5.44
CA LEU A 206 -24.80 -14.17 -6.02
C LEU A 206 -24.14 -15.08 -4.97
N ALA A 207 -24.31 -14.78 -3.67
CA ALA A 207 -23.54 -15.42 -2.59
C ALA A 207 -23.74 -16.94 -2.55
N ASP A 208 -24.97 -17.41 -2.77
CA ASP A 208 -25.34 -18.81 -2.67
C ASP A 208 -25.07 -19.61 -3.95
N LEU A 209 -24.71 -18.93 -5.05
CA LEU A 209 -24.40 -19.59 -6.32
C LEU A 209 -22.97 -20.16 -6.31
N PRO A 210 -22.74 -21.34 -6.92
CA PRO A 210 -21.38 -21.78 -7.25
C PRO A 210 -20.74 -20.81 -8.26
N LEU A 211 -19.40 -20.82 -8.37
CA LEU A 211 -18.65 -19.88 -9.22
C LEU A 211 -19.22 -19.79 -10.65
N GLU A 212 -19.54 -20.93 -11.25
CA GLU A 212 -20.13 -21.01 -12.59
C GLU A 212 -21.49 -20.31 -12.67
N GLY A 213 -22.35 -20.50 -11.66
CA GLY A 213 -23.64 -19.82 -11.54
C GLY A 213 -23.48 -18.30 -11.37
N ARG A 214 -22.49 -17.85 -10.58
CA ARG A 214 -22.17 -16.42 -10.43
C ARG A 214 -21.73 -15.82 -11.77
N VAL A 215 -20.86 -16.51 -12.51
CA VAL A 215 -20.38 -16.07 -13.83
C VAL A 215 -21.52 -16.02 -14.84
N ALA A 216 -22.39 -17.02 -14.87
CA ALA A 216 -23.56 -17.04 -15.75
C ALA A 216 -24.49 -15.86 -15.45
N ARG A 217 -24.78 -15.58 -14.16
CA ARG A 217 -25.64 -14.47 -13.76
C ARG A 217 -25.04 -13.09 -14.07
N LEU A 218 -23.72 -12.94 -13.98
CA LEU A 218 -23.01 -11.70 -14.33
C LEU A 218 -22.93 -11.47 -15.86
N ARG A 219 -23.07 -12.52 -16.67
CA ARG A 219 -23.10 -12.44 -18.14
C ARG A 219 -24.50 -12.14 -18.69
N ASP A 220 -25.54 -12.31 -17.88
CA ASP A 220 -26.92 -12.03 -18.26
C ASP A 220 -27.15 -10.50 -18.35
N PRO A 221 -27.49 -9.96 -19.54
CA PRO A 221 -27.73 -8.53 -19.74
C PRO A 221 -29.09 -8.05 -19.18
N ALA A 222 -29.97 -8.95 -18.71
CA ALA A 222 -31.21 -8.56 -18.07
C ALA A 222 -30.94 -7.67 -16.84
N PRO A 223 -31.79 -6.67 -16.54
CA PRO A 223 -31.54 -5.74 -15.44
C PRO A 223 -31.45 -6.52 -14.13
N GLY A 224 -30.23 -6.67 -13.63
CA GLY A 224 -29.99 -7.03 -12.25
C GLY A 224 -30.68 -6.02 -11.32
N PRO A 225 -30.84 -6.36 -10.02
CA PRO A 225 -31.48 -5.47 -9.05
C PRO A 225 -30.91 -4.03 -9.12
N PRO A 226 -31.71 -3.01 -8.75
CA PRO A 226 -31.60 -1.60 -9.19
C PRO A 226 -30.30 -0.86 -8.85
N CYS A 227 -29.35 -1.51 -8.18
CA CYS A 227 -28.08 -0.93 -7.78
C CYS A 227 -26.87 -1.42 -8.59
N TRP A 228 -27.05 -2.15 -9.70
CA TRP A 228 -25.98 -2.33 -10.67
C TRP A 228 -25.91 -1.07 -11.53
N PRO A 229 -24.90 -0.18 -11.37
CA PRO A 229 -24.73 0.89 -12.34
C PRO A 229 -24.55 0.18 -13.69
N ARG A 230 -25.25 0.64 -14.73
CA ARG A 230 -24.94 0.21 -16.09
C ARG A 230 -23.45 0.45 -16.27
N LEU A 231 -22.65 -0.62 -16.28
CA LEU A 231 -21.25 -0.57 -16.68
C LEU A 231 -21.30 -0.06 -18.11
N ASN A 232 -21.11 1.24 -18.25
CA ASN A 232 -21.37 1.94 -19.48
C ASN A 232 -20.41 1.33 -20.51
N SER A 233 -20.96 0.86 -21.64
CA SER A 233 -20.26 0.15 -22.71
C SER A 233 -19.13 0.97 -23.36
N ARG A 234 -18.90 2.21 -22.92
CA ARG A 234 -17.77 3.06 -23.28
C ARG A 234 -16.43 2.61 -22.68
N CYS A 235 -16.39 1.93 -21.54
CA CYS A 235 -15.10 1.49 -20.95
C CYS A 235 -14.49 0.24 -21.62
N LEU A 236 -15.18 -0.39 -22.57
CA LEU A 236 -14.73 -1.59 -23.29
C LEU A 236 -14.45 -1.36 -24.78
N LYS A 237 -14.55 -0.11 -25.29
CA LYS A 237 -14.33 0.21 -26.70
C LYS A 237 -13.38 1.40 -26.91
N THR A 238 -12.09 1.17 -26.70
CA THR A 238 -11.03 1.84 -27.47
C THR A 238 -9.97 0.81 -27.85
N GLY A 239 -10.36 -0.07 -28.77
CA GLY A 239 -9.49 -0.99 -29.48
C GLY A 239 -10.00 -1.09 -30.91
N SER A 240 -10.01 0.02 -31.64
CA SER A 240 -10.26 -0.01 -33.08
C SER A 240 -8.98 -0.45 -33.77
N THR A 241 -8.87 -1.74 -34.07
CA THR A 241 -7.97 -2.28 -35.08
C THR A 241 -8.48 -1.86 -36.45
N GLY A 242 -7.93 -0.79 -37.01
CA GLY A 242 -7.99 -0.49 -38.45
C GLY A 242 -6.62 -0.81 -39.08
N PRO A 243 -6.56 -1.38 -40.30
CA PRO A 243 -5.29 -1.72 -40.92
C PRO A 243 -4.61 -0.44 -41.41
N ALA A 244 -3.48 -0.08 -40.81
CA ALA A 244 -2.61 0.95 -41.36
C ALA A 244 -1.79 0.34 -42.51
N SER A 245 -2.16 0.68 -43.74
CA SER A 245 -1.37 0.38 -44.93
C SER A 245 -0.06 1.16 -44.93
N ILE A 246 1.03 0.47 -45.21
CA ILE A 246 2.34 1.02 -45.53
C ILE A 246 2.25 1.88 -46.80
N ARG A 247 2.65 3.15 -46.68
CA ARG A 247 3.39 3.93 -47.70
C ARG A 247 4.26 4.97 -47.00
#